data_AF-E9HUX1-F1
#
_entry.id   AF-E9HUX1-F1
#
_cell.length_a   1.000
_cell.length_b   1.000
_cell.length_c   1.000
_cell.angle_alpha   90.00
_cell.angle_beta   90.00
_cell.angle_gamma   90.00
#
_symmetry.space_group_name_H-M   'P 1'
#
loop_
_entity.id
_entity.type
_entity.pdbx_description
1 polymer ?
#
loop_
_entity_poly.entity_id
_entity_poly.type
_entity_poly.pdbx_seq_one_letter_code
_entity_poly.pdbx_strand_id
1 'polypeptide(L)' 'MDSQQFRAAAHQMIDYVIDYLDNIRNRRVLPIVQSGYLRGLIPEEAPEQGETWQSIFQDIERVIMPG' A
#
# COMPACT_ATOMS: atom_id res chain seq x y z
N MET A 1 7.68 -12.37 10.04
CA MET A 1 7.50 -11.19 10.90
C MET A 1 7.30 -11.67 12.33
N ASP A 2 8.03 -11.14 13.30
CA ASP A 2 7.85 -11.41 14.73
C ASP A 2 6.97 -10.33 15.42
N SER A 3 6.70 -10.49 16.72
CA SER A 3 5.83 -9.58 17.49
C SER A 3 6.34 -8.14 17.56
N GLN A 4 7.67 -7.92 17.59
CA GLN A 4 8.25 -6.58 17.64
C GLN A 4 8.18 -5.91 16.28
N GLN A 5 8.48 -6.66 15.22
CA GLN A 5 8.32 -6.22 13.83
C GLN A 5 6.86 -5.90 13.53
N PHE A 6 5.92 -6.73 14.00
CA PHE A 6 4.49 -6.49 13.84
C PHE A 6 4.05 -5.21 14.55
N ARG A 7 4.52 -4.98 15.79
CA ARG A 7 4.23 -3.74 16.51
C ARG A 7 4.72 -2.52 15.73
N ALA A 8 5.94 -2.56 15.21
CA ALA A 8 6.49 -1.46 14.40
C ALA A 8 5.67 -1.22 13.12
N ALA A 9 5.33 -2.30 12.40
CA ALA A 9 4.49 -2.26 11.20
C ALA A 9 3.09 -1.68 11.48
N ALA A 10 2.49 -2.05 12.61
CA ALA A 10 1.19 -1.54 13.03
C ALA A 10 1.23 -0.04 13.33
N HIS A 11 2.24 0.45 14.06
CA HIS A 11 2.41 1.89 14.29
C HIS A 11 2.56 2.66 12.98
N GLN A 12 3.39 2.16 12.06
CA GLN A 12 3.56 2.77 10.73
C GLN A 12 2.25 2.83 9.94
N MET A 13 1.44 1.77 9.98
CA MET A 13 0.14 1.74 9.32
C MET A 13 -0.86 2.71 9.97
N ILE A 14 -0.85 2.84 11.29
CA ILE A 14 -1.72 3.78 12.00
C ILE A 14 -1.37 5.21 11.61
N ASP A 15 -0.08 5.57 11.61
CA ASP A 15 0.38 6.90 11.21
C ASP A 15 -0.02 7.20 9.76
N TYR A 16 0.06 6.21 8.88
CA TYR A 16 -0.40 6.32 7.49
C TYR A 16 -1.89 6.58 7.36
N VAL A 17 -2.72 5.85 8.12
CA VAL A 17 -4.18 6.04 8.09
C VAL A 17 -4.55 7.44 8.61
N ILE A 18 -3.88 7.91 9.66
CA ILE A 18 -4.08 9.27 10.18
C ILE A 18 -3.75 10.29 9.09
N ASP A 19 -2.56 10.19 8.47
CA ASP A 19 -2.15 11.10 7.41
C ASP A 19 -3.11 11.07 6.21
N TYR A 20 -3.55 9.88 5.80
CA TYR A 20 -4.53 9.72 4.74
C TYR A 20 -5.84 10.46 5.06
N LEU A 21 -6.38 10.33 6.27
CA LEU A 21 -7.63 10.97 6.67
C LEU A 21 -7.47 12.50 6.80
N ASP A 22 -6.36 12.96 7.37
CA ASP A 22 -6.08 14.39 7.55
C ASP A 22 -5.86 15.10 6.20
N ASN A 23 -5.20 14.42 5.26
CA ASN A 23 -4.82 14.96 3.96
C ASN A 23 -5.67 14.44 2.78
N ILE A 24 -6.80 13.78 3.05
CA ILE A 24 -7.65 13.16 1.99
C ILE A 24 -8.09 14.17 0.93
N ARG A 25 -8.28 15.44 1.32
CA ARG A 25 -8.70 16.54 0.42
C ARG A 25 -7.65 16.89 -0.64
N ASN A 26 -6.39 16.54 -0.40
CA ASN A 26 -5.30 16.75 -1.35
C ASN A 26 -5.28 15.66 -2.43
N ARG A 27 -5.99 14.55 -2.21
CA ARG A 27 -6.11 13.45 -3.16
C ARG A 27 -7.31 13.67 -4.07
N ARG A 28 -7.20 13.19 -5.32
CA ARG A 28 -8.32 13.23 -6.27
C ARG A 28 -9.37 12.21 -5.83
N VAL A 29 -10.63 12.64 -5.79
CA VAL A 29 -11.76 11.76 -5.45
C VAL A 29 -12.00 10.72 -6.54
N LEU A 30 -11.85 11.12 -7.81
CA LEU A 30 -11.99 10.23 -8.95
C LEU A 30 -10.62 9.77 -9.45
N PRO A 31 -10.37 8.46 -9.52
CA PRO A 31 -9.12 7.92 -10.03
C PRO A 31 -9.02 8.09 -11.55
N ILE A 32 -7.80 8.21 -12.07
CA ILE A 32 -7.52 8.33 -13.51
C ILE A 32 -6.75 7.08 -13.97
N VAL A 33 -7.44 5.95 -13.93
CA VAL A 33 -6.90 4.63 -14.29
C VAL A 33 -7.77 3.96 -15.34
N GLN A 34 -7.18 3.05 -16.10
CA GLN A 34 -7.88 2.23 -17.08
C GLN A 34 -8.28 0.88 -16.47
N SER A 35 -9.30 0.25 -17.03
CA SER A 35 -9.67 -1.12 -16.63
C SER A 35 -8.46 -2.05 -16.77
N GLY A 36 -8.17 -2.81 -15.72
CA GLY A 36 -7.04 -3.75 -15.69
C GLY A 36 -5.68 -3.13 -15.38
N TYR A 37 -5.57 -1.83 -15.05
CA TYR A 37 -4.28 -1.17 -14.75
C TYR A 37 -3.44 -1.91 -13.71
N LEU A 38 -4.11 -2.49 -12.69
CA LEU A 38 -3.47 -3.16 -11.57
C LEU A 38 -2.66 -4.39 -12.02
N ARG A 39 -3.12 -5.11 -13.06
CA ARG A 39 -2.53 -6.37 -13.50
C ARG A 39 -1.08 -6.21 -13.97
N GLY A 40 -0.73 -5.07 -14.56
CA GLY A 40 0.64 -4.78 -15.00
C GLY A 40 1.56 -4.26 -13.89
N LEU A 41 1.03 -3.97 -12.70
CA LEU A 41 1.78 -3.39 -11.58
C LEU A 41 2.14 -4.41 -10.49
N ILE A 42 1.53 -5.60 -10.55
CA ILE A 42 1.75 -6.71 -9.62
C ILE A 42 2.35 -7.92 -10.38
N PRO A 43 3.08 -8.81 -9.69
CA PRO A 43 3.53 -10.07 -10.27
C PRO A 43 2.37 -10.94 -10.77
N GLU A 44 2.60 -11.74 -11.81
CA GLU A 44 1.58 -12.66 -12.34
C GLU A 44 1.27 -13.82 -11.39
N GLU A 45 2.24 -14.20 -10.56
CA GLU A 45 2.14 -15.29 -9.59
C GLU A 45 2.56 -14.80 -8.20
N ALA A 46 2.05 -15.46 -7.16
CA ALA A 46 2.42 -15.14 -5.79
C ALA A 46 3.90 -15.47 -5.54
N PRO A 47 4.63 -14.64 -4.77
CA PRO A 47 6.03 -14.90 -4.49
C PRO A 47 6.17 -16.16 -3.61
N GLU A 48 7.12 -17.03 -3.96
CA GLU A 48 7.40 -18.26 -3.19
C GLU A 48 7.94 -17.95 -1.78
N GLN A 49 8.58 -16.80 -1.62
CA GLN A 49 9.15 -16.33 -0.36
C GLN A 49 8.45 -15.04 0.08
N GLY A 50 8.28 -14.88 1.39
CA GLY A 50 7.69 -13.68 1.94
C GLY A 50 8.54 -12.44 1.65
N GLU A 51 7.87 -11.35 1.29
CA GLU A 51 8.51 -10.05 1.08
C GLU A 51 8.70 -9.30 2.39
N THR A 52 9.58 -8.29 2.36
CA THR A 52 9.74 -7.39 3.49
C THR A 52 8.49 -6.51 3.65
N TRP A 53 8.14 -6.20 4.90
CA TRP A 53 7.04 -5.28 5.19
C TRP A 53 7.21 -3.93 4.48
N GLN A 54 8.43 -3.44 4.34
CA GLN A 54 8.72 -2.17 3.67
C GLN A 54 8.35 -2.19 2.18
N SER A 55 8.60 -3.31 1.48
CA SER A 55 8.18 -3.51 0.09
C SER A 55 6.66 -3.42 -0.03
N ILE A 56 5.96 -4.20 0.81
CA ILE A 56 4.49 -4.27 0.83
C ILE A 56 3.88 -2.91 1.17
N PHE A 57 4.46 -2.18 2.12
CA PHE A 57 3.96 -0.88 2.54
C PHE A 57 4.13 0.18 1.43
N GLN A 58 5.22 0.15 0.67
CA GLN A 58 5.43 1.04 -0.48
C GLN A 58 4.42 0.78 -1.61
N ASP A 59 3.98 -0.47 -1.77
CA ASP A 59 2.99 -0.84 -2.76
C ASP A 59 1.60 -0.25 -2.50
N ILE A 60 1.29 0.13 -1.26
CA ILE A 60 0.02 0.82 -0.97
C ILE A 60 -0.07 2.13 -1.76
N GLU A 61 0.97 2.96 -1.72
CA GLU A 61 0.98 4.24 -2.46
C GLU A 61 1.25 4.04 -3.96
N ARG A 62 2.13 3.10 -4.32
CA ARG A 62 2.53 2.87 -5.71
C ARG A 62 1.43 2.21 -6.54
N VAL A 63 0.72 1.24 -5.95
CA VAL A 63 -0.15 0.30 -6.68
C VAL A 63 -1.61 0.50 -6.33
N ILE A 64 -1.94 0.71 -5.06
CA ILE A 64 -3.35 0.78 -4.60
C ILE A 64 -3.92 2.20 -4.73
N MET A 65 -3.20 3.21 -4.23
CA MET A 65 -3.68 4.60 -4.16
C MET A 65 -3.99 5.31 -5.50
N PRO A 66 -3.39 4.94 -6.66
CA PRO A 66 -3.81 5.52 -7.94
C PRO A 66 -5.23 5.14 -8.39
N GLY A 67 -5.76 4.03 -7.84
CA GLY A 67 -7.02 3.39 -8.22
C GLY A 67 -8.28 3.93 -7.58
#